data_AF-A0A9W4QR87-F1
#
_entry.id   AF-A0A9W4QR87-F1
#
_cell.length_a   1.000
_cell.length_b   1.000
_cell.length_c   1.000
_cell.angle_alpha   90.00
_cell.angle_beta   90.00
_cell.angle_gamma   90.00
#
_symmetry.space_group_name_H-M   'P 1'
#
loop_
_entity.id
_entity.type
_entity.pdbx_description
1 polymer ?
#
loop_
_entity_poly.entity_id
_entity_poly.type
_entity_poly.pdbx_seq_one_letter_code
_entity_poly.pdbx_strand_id
1 'polypeptide(L)'
;MTSRQPEPLLPPGFDYYPQVMSLSKSIALYEYLCSRLDWQQPRIQVYGKSHLIPRKQCFIADTDVAYSYSNKTLDNNPWPAPLLAMRKRLQKSYGYSFNALLVNWYRDGQDRMGWHSDDEMELGPAPCIVSISLGAARKFKIKHKVTAEQQDILLESGSCLVMNGNSQRYYQHALPVQTKVMGGRINLTFRTVGQVRTKAYSGDHK
;
A
#
# COMPACT_ATOMS: atom_id res chain seq x y z
N MET A 1 32.53 -7.70 -10.55
CA MET A 1 32.29 -6.88 -9.33
C MET A 1 31.35 -5.75 -9.72
N THR A 2 30.04 -5.95 -9.58
CA THR A 2 29.06 -4.89 -9.85
C THR A 2 28.98 -4.00 -8.62
N SER A 3 29.37 -2.73 -8.77
CA SER A 3 29.18 -1.72 -7.75
C SER A 3 27.69 -1.60 -7.46
N ARG A 4 27.24 -2.09 -6.30
CA ARG A 4 25.93 -1.70 -5.77
C ARG A 4 26.02 -0.22 -5.44
N GLN A 5 25.34 0.60 -6.23
CA GLN A 5 24.99 1.95 -5.82
C GLN A 5 24.37 1.85 -4.41
N PRO A 6 24.74 2.72 -3.46
CA PRO A 6 24.12 2.71 -2.14
C PRO A 6 22.61 2.87 -2.33
N GLU A 7 21.82 1.97 -1.71
CA GLU A 7 20.37 2.12 -1.73
C GLU A 7 20.02 3.49 -1.13
N PRO A 8 19.16 4.28 -1.79
CA PRO A 8 18.83 5.62 -1.30
C PRO A 8 18.21 5.48 0.09
N LEU A 9 18.85 6.09 1.10
CA LEU A 9 18.31 6.14 2.45
C LEU A 9 16.96 6.86 2.39
N LEU A 10 15.88 6.13 2.66
CA LEU A 10 14.54 6.70 2.71
C LEU A 10 14.35 7.49 4.00
N PRO A 11 13.35 8.38 4.07
CA PRO A 11 13.07 9.10 5.30
C PRO A 11 12.71 8.14 6.45
N PRO A 12 12.88 8.55 7.72
CA PRO A 12 12.54 7.72 8.87
C PRO A 12 11.13 7.14 8.80
N GLY A 13 11.03 5.83 9.05
CA GLY A 13 9.79 5.08 9.02
C GLY A 13 9.39 4.54 7.64
N PHE A 14 10.29 4.59 6.64
CA PHE A 14 10.11 3.95 5.34
C PHE A 14 11.25 2.95 5.07
N ASP A 15 10.90 1.68 4.87
CA ASP A 15 11.87 0.63 4.51
C ASP A 15 11.47 0.02 3.16
N TYR A 16 12.41 -0.06 2.21
CA TYR A 16 12.15 -0.61 0.87
C TYR A 16 12.96 -1.87 0.59
N TYR A 17 12.28 -2.88 0.06
CA TYR A 17 12.84 -4.16 -0.32
C TYR A 17 12.48 -4.45 -1.78
N PRO A 18 13.43 -4.34 -2.73
CA PRO A 18 13.11 -4.35 -4.16
C PRO A 18 12.61 -5.70 -4.69
N GLN A 19 12.98 -6.82 -4.05
CA GLN A 19 12.76 -8.17 -4.61
C GLN A 19 12.28 -9.17 -3.55
N VAL A 20 11.17 -8.86 -2.88
CA VAL A 20 10.55 -9.82 -1.93
C VAL A 20 9.76 -10.94 -2.63
N MET A 21 9.48 -10.77 -3.92
CA MET A 21 8.78 -11.75 -4.75
C MET A 21 9.47 -11.89 -6.11
N SER A 22 9.63 -13.14 -6.59
CA SER A 22 10.18 -13.39 -7.92
C SER A 22 9.24 -12.87 -9.01
N LEU A 23 9.82 -12.45 -10.15
CA LEU A 23 9.05 -11.93 -11.28
C LEU A 23 7.92 -12.89 -11.72
N SER A 24 8.19 -14.20 -11.80
CA SER A 24 7.19 -15.21 -12.15
C SER A 24 6.01 -15.26 -11.19
N LYS A 25 6.26 -15.19 -9.87
CA LYS A 25 5.21 -15.15 -8.85
C LYS A 25 4.45 -13.83 -8.91
N SER A 26 5.14 -12.72 -9.16
CA SER A 26 4.53 -11.39 -9.29
C SER A 26 3.58 -11.33 -10.50
N ILE A 27 3.97 -11.89 -11.64
CA ILE A 27 3.12 -11.99 -12.85
C ILE A 27 1.89 -12.86 -12.57
N ALA A 28 2.09 -14.08 -12.06
CA ALA A 28 0.98 -15.00 -11.78
C ALA A 28 -0.01 -14.42 -10.77
N LEU A 29 0.47 -13.74 -9.72
CA LEU A 29 -0.40 -13.07 -8.76
C LEU A 29 -1.12 -11.87 -9.39
N TYR A 30 -0.44 -11.05 -10.20
CA TYR A 30 -1.06 -9.93 -10.90
C TYR A 30 -2.23 -10.40 -11.78
N GLU A 31 -2.02 -11.43 -12.61
CA GLU A 31 -3.05 -12.01 -13.48
C GLU A 31 -4.22 -12.62 -12.70
N TYR A 32 -3.92 -13.35 -11.62
CA TYR A 32 -4.92 -13.87 -10.71
C TYR A 32 -5.79 -12.75 -10.13
N LEU A 33 -5.19 -11.67 -9.61
CA LEU A 33 -5.95 -10.58 -8.99
C LEU A 33 -6.77 -9.79 -10.00
N CYS A 34 -6.23 -9.52 -11.20
CA CYS A 34 -6.96 -8.88 -12.29
C CYS A 34 -8.25 -9.63 -12.63
N SER A 35 -8.21 -10.96 -12.65
CA SER A 35 -9.33 -11.82 -13.05
C SER A 35 -10.29 -12.21 -11.91
N ARG A 36 -9.84 -12.18 -10.64
CA ARG A 36 -10.60 -12.78 -9.52
C ARG A 36 -11.11 -11.79 -8.49
N LEU A 37 -10.54 -10.59 -8.38
CA LEU A 37 -11.04 -9.60 -7.42
C LEU A 37 -12.27 -8.88 -7.96
N ASP A 38 -13.22 -8.63 -7.06
CA ASP A 38 -14.35 -7.76 -7.35
C ASP A 38 -13.90 -6.30 -7.27
N TRP A 39 -13.56 -5.75 -8.43
CA TRP A 39 -12.98 -4.41 -8.54
C TRP A 39 -14.06 -3.33 -8.56
N GLN A 40 -13.98 -2.42 -7.62
CA GLN A 40 -14.85 -1.26 -7.52
C GLN A 40 -14.14 0.02 -7.96
N GLN A 41 -14.89 0.97 -8.50
CA GLN A 41 -14.41 2.33 -8.80
C GLN A 41 -15.41 3.34 -8.23
N PRO A 42 -15.40 3.60 -6.92
CA PRO A 42 -16.39 4.48 -6.29
C PRO A 42 -16.24 5.93 -6.74
N ARG A 43 -17.33 6.68 -6.57
CA ARG A 43 -17.32 8.14 -6.72
C ARG A 43 -17.00 8.83 -5.40
N ILE A 44 -16.21 9.89 -5.48
CA ILE A 44 -15.93 10.83 -4.39
C ILE A 44 -16.41 12.22 -4.77
N GLN A 45 -16.72 13.05 -3.78
CA GLN A 45 -16.99 14.47 -3.99
C GLN A 45 -15.71 15.27 -3.79
N VAL A 46 -15.34 16.06 -4.80
CA VAL A 46 -14.20 16.98 -4.76
C VAL A 46 -14.69 18.32 -5.30
N TYR A 47 -14.55 19.39 -4.51
CA TYR A 47 -15.06 20.73 -4.84
C TYR A 47 -16.54 20.74 -5.27
N GLY A 48 -17.38 19.99 -4.56
CA GLY A 48 -18.83 19.88 -4.84
C GLY A 48 -19.19 19.07 -6.08
N LYS A 49 -18.20 18.56 -6.84
CA LYS A 49 -18.42 17.73 -8.03
C LYS A 49 -18.12 16.26 -7.73
N SER A 50 -18.96 15.38 -8.25
CA SER A 50 -18.80 13.93 -8.11
C SER A 50 -17.87 13.39 -9.20
N HIS A 51 -16.78 12.74 -8.81
CA HIS A 51 -15.81 12.15 -9.73
C HIS A 51 -15.53 10.69 -9.36
N LEU A 52 -15.31 9.82 -10.36
CA LEU A 52 -14.76 8.50 -10.11
C LEU A 52 -13.33 8.65 -9.57
N ILE A 53 -12.97 7.84 -8.57
CA ILE A 53 -11.57 7.77 -8.17
C ILE A 53 -10.71 7.28 -9.37
N PRO A 54 -9.51 7.82 -9.57
CA PRO A 54 -8.66 7.48 -10.72
C PRO A 54 -7.85 6.20 -10.45
N ARG A 55 -8.55 5.11 -10.11
CA ARG A 55 -8.04 3.74 -9.90
C ARG A 55 -9.22 2.82 -9.64
N LYS A 56 -9.02 1.51 -9.79
CA LYS A 56 -9.92 0.50 -9.20
C LYS A 56 -9.41 0.12 -7.81
N GLN A 57 -10.31 -0.29 -6.93
CA GLN A 57 -9.95 -0.78 -5.60
C GLN A 57 -10.81 -1.97 -5.19
N CYS A 58 -10.26 -2.80 -4.31
CA CYS A 58 -10.95 -3.91 -3.66
C CYS A 58 -10.51 -3.93 -2.20
N PHE A 59 -11.46 -4.09 -1.28
CA PHE A 59 -11.18 -4.19 0.15
C PHE A 59 -11.47 -5.61 0.63
N ILE A 60 -10.52 -6.14 1.40
CA ILE A 60 -10.52 -7.49 1.94
C ILE A 60 -10.16 -7.37 3.42
N ALA A 61 -10.95 -7.95 4.30
CA ALA A 61 -10.77 -7.84 5.74
C ALA A 61 -11.23 -9.12 6.46
N ASP A 62 -10.85 -9.27 7.72
CA ASP A 62 -11.48 -10.28 8.58
C ASP A 62 -12.96 -9.92 8.83
N THR A 63 -13.80 -10.92 9.08
CA THR A 63 -15.27 -10.77 9.14
C THR A 63 -15.75 -9.79 10.22
N ASP A 64 -14.96 -9.61 11.27
CA ASP A 64 -15.21 -8.73 12.41
C ASP A 64 -14.66 -7.30 12.22
N VAL A 65 -13.97 -7.03 11.10
CA VAL A 65 -13.40 -5.70 10.80
C VAL A 65 -14.38 -4.89 9.96
N ALA A 66 -15.02 -3.92 10.60
CA ALA A 66 -15.70 -2.81 9.91
C ALA A 66 -14.68 -1.71 9.60
N TYR A 67 -14.31 -1.53 8.33
CA TYR A 67 -13.45 -0.42 7.91
C TYR A 67 -14.26 0.61 7.13
N SER A 68 -14.24 1.86 7.61
CA SER A 68 -14.82 3.00 6.90
C SER A 68 -13.71 3.75 6.17
N TYR A 69 -13.71 3.73 4.83
CA TYR A 69 -12.84 4.61 4.04
C TYR A 69 -13.69 5.73 3.44
N SER A 70 -13.37 6.99 3.76
CA SER A 70 -14.08 8.17 3.23
C SER A 70 -15.60 8.12 3.48
N ASN A 71 -16.03 7.77 4.70
CA ASN A 71 -17.43 7.65 5.12
C ASN A 71 -18.27 6.64 4.33
N LYS A 72 -17.63 5.66 3.65
CA LYS A 72 -18.30 4.54 3.01
C LYS A 72 -17.86 3.23 3.64
N THR A 73 -18.82 2.43 4.10
CA THR A 73 -18.61 1.03 4.45
C THR A 73 -18.24 0.29 3.17
N LEU A 74 -17.08 -0.38 3.16
CA LEU A 74 -16.67 -1.24 2.05
C LEU A 74 -17.17 -2.65 2.32
N ASP A 75 -17.76 -3.30 1.31
CA ASP A 75 -18.19 -4.70 1.43
C ASP A 75 -16.98 -5.60 1.64
N ASN A 76 -17.03 -6.40 2.71
CA ASN A 76 -15.91 -7.23 3.11
C ASN A 76 -15.83 -8.49 2.24
N ASN A 77 -14.77 -8.60 1.42
CA ASN A 77 -14.52 -9.79 0.63
C ASN A 77 -13.75 -10.84 1.44
N PRO A 78 -14.07 -12.15 1.32
CA PRO A 78 -13.27 -13.20 1.94
C PRO A 78 -11.85 -13.21 1.34
N TRP A 79 -10.86 -13.52 2.17
CA TRP A 79 -9.46 -13.55 1.75
C TRP A 79 -9.20 -14.60 0.66
N PRO A 80 -8.76 -14.19 -0.54
CA PRO A 80 -8.29 -15.15 -1.54
C PRO A 80 -7.07 -15.91 -1.02
N ALA A 81 -6.98 -17.22 -1.31
CA ALA A 81 -5.94 -18.08 -0.76
C ALA A 81 -4.49 -17.53 -0.93
N PRO A 82 -4.08 -16.97 -2.09
CA PRO A 82 -2.75 -16.36 -2.22
C PRO A 82 -2.51 -15.18 -1.28
N LEU A 83 -3.53 -14.34 -1.06
CA LEU A 83 -3.46 -13.17 -0.19
C LEU A 83 -3.51 -13.57 1.29
N LEU A 84 -4.27 -14.61 1.66
CA LEU A 84 -4.26 -15.18 3.00
C LEU A 84 -2.89 -15.76 3.37
N ALA A 85 -2.27 -16.50 2.45
CA ALA A 85 -0.92 -17.04 2.64
C ALA A 85 0.12 -15.91 2.77
N MET A 86 -0.02 -14.85 1.99
CA MET A 86 0.81 -13.65 2.11
C MET A 86 0.64 -12.99 3.47
N ARG A 87 -0.60 -12.74 3.90
CA ARG A 87 -0.92 -12.18 5.21
C ARG A 87 -0.25 -12.96 6.34
N LYS A 88 -0.40 -14.30 6.37
CA LYS A 88 0.21 -15.16 7.40
C LYS A 88 1.72 -15.00 7.50
N ARG A 89 2.42 -14.83 6.37
CA ARG A 89 3.86 -14.57 6.36
C ARG A 89 4.19 -13.20 6.94
N LEU A 90 3.44 -12.16 6.54
CA LEU A 90 3.62 -10.81 7.07
C LEU A 90 3.34 -10.74 8.58
N GLN A 91 2.29 -11.41 9.06
CA GLN A 91 1.99 -11.54 10.49
C GLN A 91 3.18 -12.12 11.26
N LYS A 92 3.77 -13.20 10.75
CA LYS A 92 4.95 -13.83 11.36
C LYS A 92 6.17 -12.90 11.35
N SER A 93 6.39 -12.17 10.26
CA SER A 93 7.57 -11.31 10.10
C SER A 93 7.51 -10.03 10.95
N TYR A 94 6.35 -9.38 11.04
CA TYR A 94 6.23 -8.07 11.66
C TYR A 94 5.48 -8.09 13.01
N GLY A 95 4.79 -9.18 13.36
CA GLY A 95 4.04 -9.28 14.61
C GLY A 95 2.72 -8.52 14.65
N TYR A 96 2.25 -7.98 13.52
CA TYR A 96 0.96 -7.29 13.39
C TYR A 96 -0.09 -8.21 12.79
N SER A 97 -1.37 -8.00 13.13
CA SER A 97 -2.45 -8.89 12.66
C SER A 97 -2.75 -8.74 11.17
N PHE A 98 -2.52 -7.56 10.57
CA PHE A 98 -2.81 -7.29 9.16
C PHE A 98 -4.22 -7.76 8.73
N ASN A 99 -5.21 -7.51 9.59
CA ASN A 99 -6.60 -7.92 9.44
C ASN A 99 -7.36 -7.18 8.33
N ALA A 100 -6.74 -6.20 7.67
CA ALA A 100 -7.30 -5.48 6.53
C ALA A 100 -6.29 -5.35 5.38
N LEU A 101 -6.79 -5.38 4.15
CA LEU A 101 -6.04 -5.21 2.92
C LEU A 101 -6.83 -4.31 1.96
N LEU A 102 -6.24 -3.16 1.65
CA LEU A 102 -6.69 -2.30 0.55
C LEU A 102 -5.87 -2.59 -0.70
N VAL A 103 -6.53 -3.15 -1.70
CA VAL A 103 -5.95 -3.41 -3.02
C VAL A 103 -6.28 -2.25 -3.94
N ASN A 104 -5.27 -1.64 -4.56
CA ASN A 104 -5.44 -0.59 -5.56
C ASN A 104 -4.91 -1.06 -6.92
N TRP A 105 -5.71 -0.99 -7.96
CA TRP A 105 -5.31 -1.27 -9.34
C TRP A 105 -5.32 0.03 -10.16
N TYR A 106 -4.12 0.44 -10.55
CA TYR A 106 -3.86 1.54 -11.47
C TYR A 106 -3.74 0.93 -12.86
N ARG A 107 -4.70 1.19 -13.75
CA ARG A 107 -4.76 0.55 -15.08
C ARG A 107 -3.60 0.97 -15.98
N ASP A 108 -3.14 2.20 -15.80
CA ASP A 108 -2.05 2.82 -16.53
C ASP A 108 -1.47 4.02 -15.73
N GLY A 109 -0.67 4.84 -16.39
CA GLY A 109 -0.09 6.07 -15.87
C GLY A 109 -1.06 7.22 -15.59
N GLN A 110 -2.31 7.16 -16.08
CA GLN A 110 -3.34 8.18 -15.85
C GLN A 110 -4.00 8.01 -14.48
N ASP A 111 -4.14 6.74 -14.05
CA ASP A 111 -4.57 6.40 -12.71
C ASP A 111 -3.52 6.84 -11.67
N ARG A 112 -3.99 7.37 -10.54
CA ARG A 112 -3.17 8.09 -9.55
C ARG A 112 -3.71 8.03 -8.13
N MET A 113 -2.88 8.44 -7.19
CA MET A 113 -3.27 8.77 -5.83
C MET A 113 -2.61 10.09 -5.45
N GLY A 114 -3.42 11.06 -5.00
CA GLY A 114 -2.93 12.36 -4.56
C GLY A 114 -2.11 12.27 -3.27
N TRP A 115 -1.56 13.41 -2.84
CA TRP A 115 -0.88 13.51 -1.55
C TRP A 115 -1.84 13.16 -0.41
N HIS A 116 -1.48 12.17 0.39
CA HIS A 116 -2.22 11.74 1.57
C HIS A 116 -1.27 11.12 2.60
N SER A 117 -1.77 10.90 3.80
CA SER A 117 -1.18 9.99 4.78
C SER A 117 -2.24 8.94 5.09
N ASP A 118 -1.80 7.74 5.48
CA ASP A 118 -2.70 6.72 6.01
C ASP A 118 -2.85 6.98 7.53
N ASP A 119 -3.55 8.05 7.89
CA ASP A 119 -3.75 8.52 9.26
C ASP A 119 -5.20 8.38 9.75
N GLU A 120 -5.93 7.41 9.19
CA GLU A 120 -7.26 7.03 9.66
C GLU A 120 -7.21 6.57 11.14
N MET A 121 -8.18 7.02 11.95
CA MET A 121 -8.20 6.82 13.40
C MET A 121 -8.14 5.33 13.77
N GLU A 122 -8.77 4.48 12.95
CA GLU A 122 -8.88 3.04 13.13
C GLU A 122 -7.53 2.31 12.98
N LEU A 123 -6.52 2.95 12.39
CA LEU A 123 -5.15 2.42 12.25
C LEU A 123 -4.29 2.67 13.49
N GLY A 124 -4.72 3.55 14.40
CA GLY A 124 -3.95 3.97 15.56
C GLY A 124 -2.84 4.99 15.22
N PRO A 125 -2.07 5.44 16.23
CA PRO A 125 -1.17 6.59 16.09
C PRO A 125 0.16 6.29 15.37
N ALA A 126 0.55 5.02 15.28
CA ALA A 126 1.83 4.59 14.69
C ALA A 126 1.67 3.25 13.96
N PRO A 127 0.86 3.19 12.90
CA PRO A 127 0.56 1.93 12.21
C PRO A 127 1.80 1.37 11.52
N CYS A 128 1.88 0.04 11.44
CA CYS A 128 2.75 -0.65 10.49
C CYS A 128 1.92 -1.01 9.26
N ILE A 129 2.29 -0.44 8.12
CA ILE A 129 1.64 -0.64 6.83
C ILE A 129 2.64 -1.30 5.89
N VAL A 130 2.24 -2.42 5.29
CA VAL A 130 3.08 -3.15 4.33
C VAL A 130 2.47 -3.05 2.95
N SER A 131 3.22 -2.46 2.02
CA SER A 131 2.78 -2.16 0.65
C SER A 131 3.57 -3.01 -0.36
N ILE A 132 2.91 -3.95 -1.03
CA ILE A 132 3.53 -4.81 -2.05
C ILE A 132 3.06 -4.38 -3.44
N SER A 133 4.01 -4.19 -4.34
CA SER A 133 3.73 -3.72 -5.71
C SER A 133 3.84 -4.86 -6.73
N LEU A 134 2.91 -4.91 -7.68
CA LEU A 134 2.87 -5.88 -8.78
C LEU A 134 2.62 -5.15 -10.11
N GLY A 135 3.23 -5.62 -11.19
CA GLY A 135 3.03 -5.06 -12.53
C GLY A 135 3.94 -3.87 -12.83
N ALA A 136 3.44 -2.87 -13.54
CA ALA A 136 4.23 -1.74 -14.00
C ALA A 136 4.87 -0.95 -12.85
N ALA A 137 6.17 -0.66 -12.97
CA ALA A 137 6.88 0.15 -12.01
C ALA A 137 6.35 1.59 -12.01
N ARG A 138 6.16 2.17 -10.81
CA ARG A 138 5.67 3.53 -10.65
C ARG A 138 6.50 4.29 -9.64
N LYS A 139 6.71 5.57 -9.92
CA LYS A 139 7.39 6.49 -9.02
C LYS A 139 6.43 6.84 -7.90
N PHE A 140 6.80 6.52 -6.68
CA PHE A 140 6.12 6.89 -5.46
C PHE A 140 6.85 8.08 -4.85
N LYS A 141 6.11 9.12 -4.48
CA LYS A 141 6.67 10.34 -3.90
C LYS A 141 6.38 10.36 -2.42
N ILE A 142 7.37 10.73 -1.61
CA ILE A 142 7.28 10.96 -0.17
C ILE A 142 7.62 12.42 0.06
N LYS A 143 6.84 13.11 0.89
CA LYS A 143 7.00 14.53 1.20
C LYS A 143 6.81 14.79 2.68
N HIS A 144 7.79 15.40 3.34
CA HIS A 144 7.65 15.81 4.73
C HIS A 144 6.61 16.94 4.85
N LYS A 145 5.67 16.84 5.79
CA LYS A 145 4.53 17.77 5.91
C LYS A 145 4.93 19.20 6.26
N VAL A 146 5.99 19.38 7.04
CA VAL A 146 6.47 20.71 7.51
C VAL A 146 7.55 21.28 6.60
N THR A 147 8.70 20.61 6.48
CA THR A 147 9.83 21.07 5.65
C THR A 147 9.58 21.04 4.14
N ALA A 148 8.52 20.34 3.69
CA ALA A 148 8.21 20.11 2.28
C ALA A 148 9.30 19.38 1.47
N GLU A 149 10.34 18.85 2.12
CA GLU A 149 11.37 18.01 1.51
C GLU A 149 10.73 16.78 0.85
N GLN A 150 11.19 16.45 -0.36
CA GLN A 150 10.65 15.37 -1.17
C GLN A 150 11.71 14.35 -1.52
N GLN A 151 11.30 13.09 -1.50
CA GLN A 151 12.08 11.97 -2.02
C GLN A 151 11.19 11.10 -2.89
N ASP A 152 11.76 10.62 -3.99
CA ASP A 152 11.09 9.73 -4.92
C ASP A 152 11.69 8.33 -4.77
N ILE A 153 10.85 7.29 -4.87
CA ILE A 153 11.28 5.90 -4.98
C ILE A 153 10.55 5.23 -6.14
N LEU A 154 11.25 4.40 -6.91
CA LEU A 154 10.63 3.58 -7.94
C LEU A 154 10.16 2.25 -7.31
N LEU A 155 8.85 2.04 -7.24
CA LEU A 155 8.28 0.80 -6.74
C LEU A 155 8.14 -0.19 -7.89
N GLU A 156 8.97 -1.21 -7.91
CA GLU A 156 9.03 -2.24 -8.95
C GLU A 156 8.11 -3.42 -8.67
N SER A 157 7.84 -4.25 -9.67
CA SER A 157 7.07 -5.49 -9.50
C SER A 157 7.78 -6.44 -8.54
N GLY A 158 7.06 -6.95 -7.54
CA GLY A 158 7.61 -7.83 -6.50
C GLY A 158 8.36 -7.10 -5.38
N SER A 159 8.31 -5.77 -5.36
CA SER A 159 8.88 -4.96 -4.27
C SER A 159 7.92 -4.81 -3.09
N CYS A 160 8.49 -4.51 -1.92
CA CYS A 160 7.77 -4.21 -0.69
C CYS A 160 8.28 -2.88 -0.11
N LEU A 161 7.34 -1.98 0.19
CA LEU A 161 7.57 -0.77 0.96
C LEU A 161 6.86 -0.91 2.31
N VAL A 162 7.60 -0.84 3.40
CA VAL A 162 7.06 -0.79 4.77
C VAL A 162 7.01 0.66 5.21
N MET A 163 5.86 1.08 5.73
CA MET A 163 5.69 2.38 6.36
C MET A 163 5.33 2.16 7.83
N ASN A 164 6.17 2.59 8.76
CA ASN A 164 6.01 2.30 10.18
C ASN A 164 6.26 3.54 11.06
N GLY A 165 6.11 3.37 12.37
CA GLY A 165 6.40 4.41 13.36
C GLY A 165 5.60 5.69 13.10
N ASN A 166 6.29 6.83 13.08
CA ASN A 166 5.67 8.14 12.85
C ASN A 166 5.62 8.55 11.36
N SER A 167 5.82 7.62 10.42
CA SER A 167 5.84 7.95 8.98
C SER A 167 4.55 8.64 8.53
N GLN A 168 3.37 8.11 8.92
CA GLN A 168 2.08 8.70 8.56
C GLN A 168 1.82 10.05 9.26
N ARG A 169 2.45 10.27 10.42
CA ARG A 169 2.37 11.54 11.14
C ARG A 169 3.15 12.63 10.42
N TYR A 170 4.39 12.37 10.02
CA TYR A 170 5.30 13.39 9.50
C TYR A 170 5.33 13.51 7.97
N TYR A 171 4.92 12.48 7.24
CA TYR A 171 5.04 12.43 5.79
C TYR A 171 3.69 12.23 5.11
N GLN A 172 3.53 12.90 3.97
CA GLN A 172 2.53 12.54 2.96
C GLN A 172 3.21 11.76 1.85
N HIS A 173 2.42 10.97 1.14
CA HIS A 173 2.87 10.24 -0.03
C HIS A 173 1.86 10.27 -1.17
N ALA A 174 2.34 10.04 -2.39
CA ALA A 174 1.54 10.10 -3.60
C ALA A 174 2.04 9.13 -4.67
N LEU A 175 1.11 8.71 -5.52
CA LEU A 175 1.39 8.04 -6.78
C LEU A 175 0.92 8.97 -7.92
N PRO A 176 1.77 9.89 -8.40
CA PRO A 176 1.38 10.91 -9.38
C PRO A 176 1.07 10.31 -10.75
N VAL A 177 0.43 11.09 -11.62
CA VAL A 177 0.27 10.76 -13.05
C VAL A 177 1.64 10.57 -13.69
N GLN A 178 1.79 9.50 -14.47
CA GLN A 178 2.99 9.19 -15.24
C GLN A 178 2.57 8.72 -16.63
N THR A 179 2.19 9.67 -17.51
CA THR A 179 1.53 9.42 -18.81
C THR A 179 2.26 8.45 -19.75
N LYS A 180 3.56 8.23 -19.55
CA LYS A 180 4.37 7.28 -20.33
C LYS A 180 4.25 5.82 -19.86
N VAL A 181 3.60 5.56 -18.72
CA VAL A 181 3.40 4.20 -18.20
C VAL A 181 2.12 3.63 -18.80
N MET A 182 2.27 2.62 -19.65
CA MET A 182 1.13 2.00 -20.35
C MET A 182 0.64 0.71 -19.68
N GLY A 183 1.46 0.10 -18.82
CA GLY A 183 1.11 -1.12 -18.10
C GLY A 183 0.37 -0.85 -16.79
N GLY A 184 -0.46 -1.81 -16.39
CA GLY A 184 -1.17 -1.75 -15.12
C GLY A 184 -0.30 -2.12 -13.92
N ARG A 185 -0.64 -1.56 -12.76
CA ARG A 185 0.01 -1.79 -11.46
C ARG A 185 -1.04 -2.13 -10.40
N ILE A 186 -0.81 -3.22 -9.67
CA ILE A 186 -1.58 -3.54 -8.46
C ILE A 186 -0.74 -3.25 -7.22
N ASN A 187 -1.32 -2.58 -6.23
CA ASN A 187 -0.75 -2.34 -4.92
C ASN A 187 -1.55 -3.09 -3.85
N LEU A 188 -0.89 -3.88 -3.03
CA LEU A 188 -1.46 -4.58 -1.89
C LEU A 188 -1.05 -3.85 -0.61
N THR A 189 -1.97 -3.16 0.05
CA THR A 189 -1.70 -2.35 1.25
C THR A 189 -2.27 -3.06 2.48
N PHE A 190 -1.44 -3.83 3.17
CA PHE A 190 -1.81 -4.53 4.39
C PHE A 190 -1.78 -3.57 5.59
N ARG A 191 -2.85 -3.60 6.39
CA ARG A 191 -3.09 -2.72 7.52
C ARG A 191 -3.63 -3.50 8.71
N THR A 192 -3.37 -3.01 9.91
CA THR A 192 -4.03 -3.50 11.13
C THR A 192 -5.04 -2.45 11.60
N VAL A 193 -6.31 -2.82 11.59
CA VAL A 193 -7.45 -2.00 11.97
C VAL A 193 -7.92 -2.40 13.37
N GLY A 194 -8.37 -1.43 14.15
CA GLY A 194 -8.90 -1.67 15.49
C GLY A 194 -7.81 -2.03 16.48
N GLN A 195 -6.62 -1.42 16.37
CA GLN A 195 -5.54 -1.62 17.32
C GLN A 195 -6.00 -1.29 18.75
N VAL A 196 -6.39 -2.32 19.51
CA VAL A 196 -6.26 -2.28 20.97
C VAL A 196 -4.77 -2.23 21.24
N ARG A 197 -4.29 -1.19 21.94
CA ARG A 197 -2.87 -0.93 22.26
C ARG A 197 -2.04 -2.21 22.46
N THR A 198 -1.45 -2.75 21.40
CA THR A 198 -0.50 -3.87 21.48
C THR A 198 0.92 -3.34 21.34
N LYS A 199 1.81 -3.87 22.19
CA LYS A 199 3.17 -3.40 22.45
C LYS A 199 3.94 -3.04 21.17
N ALA A 200 4.61 -1.89 21.23
CA ALA A 200 5.45 -1.37 20.16
C ALA A 200 6.47 -2.39 19.68
N TYR A 201 6.58 -2.51 18.36
CA TYR A 201 7.65 -3.24 17.69
C TYR A 201 9.01 -2.65 18.09
N SER A 202 9.77 -3.37 18.91
CA SER A 202 11.18 -3.09 19.18
C SER A 202 11.99 -3.71 18.05
N GLY A 203 12.35 -2.90 17.05
CA GLY A 203 13.20 -3.31 15.95
C GLY A 203 14.64 -3.50 16.43
N ASP A 204 14.99 -4.71 16.83
CA ASP A 204 16.37 -5.19 16.88
C ASP A 204 16.48 -6.38 15.91
N HIS A 205 16.95 -6.10 14.69
CA HIS A 205 17.48 -7.14 13.81
C HIS A 205 19.00 -7.07 13.87
N LYS A 206 19.60 -8.13 14.44
CA LYS A 206 21.01 -8.47 14.31
C LYS A 206 21.34 -8.89 12.88
#